data_AF-A0A2E5H4M7-F1
#
_entry.id   AF-A0A2E5H4M7-F1
#
_cell.length_a   1.000
_cell.length_b   1.000
_cell.length_c   1.000
_cell.angle_alpha   90.00
_cell.angle_beta   90.00
_cell.angle_gamma   90.00
#
_symmetry.space_group_name_H-M   'P 1'
#
loop_
_entity.id
_entity.type
_entity.pdbx_description
1 polymer ?
#
loop_
_entity_poly.entity_id
_entity_poly.type
_entity_poly.pdbx_seq_one_letter_code
_entity_poly.pdbx_strand_id
1 'polypeptide(L)'
;MSLKELRKRLSNLDKKLLNTIAERQRILSQIGLEKRNNSLPPRDYEREKIVLDMAREYAKSKGINPNLAEDIFTLLIHSSLTHQEQERVAAEGKGDGQKALVIGGEGKMGKWFVNFFRSQGFITYIADPRSKTADSNFYTFEEAGTDYDVIVVATPIAES
;
A
#
# COMPACT_ATOMS: atom_id res chain seq x y z
N MET A 1 -34.53 13.46 -20.83
CA MET A 1 -34.21 12.78 -19.56
C MET A 1 -34.41 13.76 -18.42
N SER A 2 -35.07 13.34 -17.35
CA SER A 2 -35.15 14.10 -16.10
C SER A 2 -33.81 14.08 -15.36
N LEU A 3 -33.61 15.03 -14.44
CA LEU A 3 -32.43 15.07 -13.56
C LEU A 3 -32.22 13.74 -12.80
N LYS A 4 -33.31 13.11 -12.36
CA LYS A 4 -33.29 11.82 -11.66
C LYS A 4 -32.75 10.70 -12.55
N GLU A 5 -33.13 10.68 -13.82
CA GLU A 5 -32.64 9.69 -14.79
C GLU A 5 -31.17 9.88 -15.12
N LEU A 6 -30.73 11.13 -15.30
CA LEU A 6 -29.32 11.45 -15.53
C LEU A 6 -28.45 11.01 -14.35
N ARG A 7 -28.87 11.31 -13.11
CA ARG A 7 -28.17 10.87 -11.89
C ARG A 7 -28.08 9.35 -11.80
N LYS A 8 -29.19 8.64 -12.07
CA LYS A 8 -29.19 7.17 -12.06
C LYS A 8 -28.24 6.60 -13.13
N ARG A 9 -28.22 7.19 -14.33
CA ARG A 9 -27.31 6.78 -15.40
C ARG A 9 -25.85 7.02 -15.01
N LEU A 10 -25.54 8.16 -14.38
CA LEU A 10 -24.21 8.48 -13.89
C LEU A 10 -23.75 7.49 -12.83
N SER A 11 -24.57 7.23 -11.80
CA SER A 11 -24.23 6.23 -10.77
C SER A 11 -23.99 4.83 -11.33
N ASN A 12 -24.71 4.45 -12.39
CA ASN A 12 -24.46 3.17 -13.06
C ASN A 12 -23.14 3.17 -13.83
N LEU A 13 -22.73 4.31 -14.40
CA LEU A 13 -21.42 4.45 -15.03
C LEU A 13 -20.31 4.37 -13.98
N ASP A 14 -20.47 5.04 -12.84
CA ASP A 14 -19.49 5.02 -11.75
C ASP A 14 -19.26 3.59 -11.22
N LYS A 15 -20.33 2.80 -11.07
CA LYS A 15 -20.23 1.37 -10.72
C LYS A 15 -19.44 0.57 -11.76
N LYS A 16 -19.64 0.84 -13.05
CA LYS A 16 -18.88 0.17 -14.11
C LYS A 16 -17.40 0.55 -14.04
N LEU A 17 -17.08 1.82 -13.80
CA LEU A 17 -15.70 2.27 -13.61
C LEU A 17 -15.02 1.53 -12.44
N LEU A 18 -15.71 1.42 -11.30
CA LEU A 18 -15.19 0.68 -10.15
C LEU A 18 -14.97 -0.81 -10.45
N ASN A 19 -15.88 -1.44 -11.19
CA ASN A 19 -15.70 -2.83 -11.63
C ASN A 19 -14.49 -3.01 -12.56
N THR A 20 -14.28 -2.09 -13.51
CA THR A 20 -13.11 -2.11 -14.40
C THR A 20 -11.81 -1.90 -13.61
N ILE A 21 -11.81 -1.01 -12.62
CA ILE A 21 -10.66 -0.82 -11.73
C ILE A 21 -10.36 -2.10 -10.95
N ALA A 22 -11.39 -2.77 -10.40
CA ALA A 22 -11.21 -4.03 -9.67
C ALA A 22 -10.63 -5.14 -10.57
N GLU A 23 -11.09 -5.25 -11.81
CA GLU A 23 -10.53 -6.18 -12.79
C GLU A 23 -9.06 -5.87 -13.10
N ARG A 24 -8.73 -4.58 -13.32
CA ARG A 24 -7.34 -4.14 -13.51
C ARG A 24 -6.45 -4.56 -12.33
N GLN A 25 -6.94 -4.43 -11.09
CA GLN A 25 -6.17 -4.83 -9.91
C GLN A 25 -5.93 -6.34 -9.87
N ARG A 26 -6.92 -7.18 -10.19
CA ARG A 26 -6.74 -8.65 -10.26
C ARG A 26 -5.67 -9.06 -11.27
N ILE A 27 -5.67 -8.44 -12.46
CA ILE A 27 -4.65 -8.70 -13.49
C ILE A 27 -3.26 -8.28 -12.97
N LEU A 28 -3.17 -7.17 -12.25
CA LEU A 28 -1.90 -6.72 -11.68
C LEU A 28 -1.40 -7.63 -10.54
N SER A 29 -2.28 -8.20 -9.71
CA SER A 29 -1.86 -9.21 -8.73
C SER A 29 -1.32 -10.46 -9.41
N GLN A 30 -1.92 -10.91 -10.53
CA GLN A 30 -1.40 -12.03 -11.34
C GLN A 30 -0.04 -11.71 -11.95
N ILE A 31 0.14 -10.51 -12.51
CA ILE A 31 1.45 -10.04 -13.01
C ILE A 31 2.46 -10.00 -11.87
N GLY A 32 2.06 -9.56 -10.68
CA GLY A 32 2.90 -9.55 -9.48
C GLY A 32 3.37 -10.95 -9.08
N LEU A 33 2.47 -11.94 -9.08
CA LEU A 33 2.79 -13.35 -8.86
C LEU A 33 3.81 -13.86 -9.89
N GLU A 34 3.58 -13.57 -11.17
CA GLU A 34 4.46 -14.02 -12.25
C GLU A 34 5.85 -13.39 -12.17
N LYS A 35 5.92 -12.09 -11.87
CA LYS A 35 7.19 -11.39 -11.60
C LYS A 35 7.94 -12.01 -10.43
N ARG A 36 7.24 -12.37 -9.34
CA ARG A 36 7.85 -13.06 -8.17
C ARG A 36 8.43 -14.42 -8.55
N ASN A 37 7.67 -15.25 -9.27
CA ASN A 37 8.13 -16.56 -9.72
C ASN A 37 9.40 -16.47 -10.59
N ASN A 38 9.52 -15.39 -11.36
CA ASN A 38 10.67 -15.13 -12.24
C ASN A 38 11.74 -14.22 -11.62
N SER A 39 11.67 -13.91 -10.32
CA SER A 39 12.61 -13.00 -9.62
C SER A 39 12.77 -11.61 -10.29
N LEU A 40 11.72 -11.13 -10.94
CA LEU A 40 11.69 -9.82 -11.59
C LEU A 40 11.34 -8.71 -10.60
N PRO A 41 11.87 -7.48 -10.80
CA PRO A 41 11.55 -6.36 -9.91
C PRO A 41 10.06 -6.03 -9.93
N PRO A 42 9.47 -5.69 -8.77
CA PRO A 42 8.05 -5.35 -8.68
C PRO A 42 7.73 -4.10 -9.51
N ARG A 43 8.63 -3.12 -9.50
CA ARG A 43 8.50 -1.85 -10.22
C ARG A 43 9.20 -1.88 -11.58
N ASP A 44 8.52 -1.34 -12.59
CA ASP A 44 9.01 -1.26 -13.97
C ASP A 44 8.71 0.14 -14.52
N TYR A 45 9.71 1.02 -14.43
CA TYR A 45 9.59 2.43 -14.79
C TYR A 45 9.31 2.64 -16.29
N GLU A 46 9.88 1.80 -17.15
CA GLU A 46 9.61 1.87 -18.59
C GLU A 46 8.15 1.52 -18.87
N ARG A 47 7.64 0.46 -18.22
CA ARG A 47 6.23 0.09 -18.35
C ARG A 47 5.29 1.16 -17.79
N GLU A 48 5.62 1.76 -16.65
CA GLU A 48 4.85 2.88 -16.08
C GLU A 48 4.74 4.05 -17.06
N LYS A 49 5.86 4.45 -17.65
CA LYS A 49 5.89 5.53 -18.66
C LYS A 49 4.99 5.22 -19.86
N ILE A 50 5.08 4.00 -20.41
CA ILE A 50 4.23 3.57 -21.54
C ILE A 50 2.74 3.64 -21.19
N VAL A 51 2.35 3.28 -19.96
CA VAL A 51 0.95 3.34 -19.51
C VAL A 51 0.47 4.80 -19.42
N LEU A 52 1.29 5.71 -18.90
CA LEU A 52 0.95 7.13 -18.81
C LEU A 52 0.86 7.78 -20.20
N ASP A 53 1.80 7.50 -21.09
CA ASP A 53 1.79 8.00 -22.47
C ASP A 53 0.52 7.53 -23.22
N MET A 54 0.18 6.24 -23.08
CA MET A 54 -1.05 5.67 -23.63
C MET A 54 -2.31 6.34 -23.06
N ALA A 55 -2.35 6.59 -21.75
CA ALA A 55 -3.48 7.27 -21.12
C ALA A 55 -3.67 8.70 -21.65
N ARG A 56 -2.57 9.45 -21.81
CA ARG A 56 -2.59 10.81 -22.37
C ARG A 56 -3.10 10.82 -23.81
N GLU A 57 -2.56 9.96 -24.67
CA GLU A 57 -2.96 9.89 -26.08
C GLU A 57 -4.41 9.44 -26.24
N TYR A 58 -4.84 8.45 -25.44
CA TYR A 58 -6.22 8.01 -25.47
C TYR A 58 -7.18 9.09 -24.98
N ALA A 59 -6.82 9.84 -23.94
CA ALA A 59 -7.60 10.97 -23.46
C ALA A 59 -7.78 12.05 -24.54
N LYS A 60 -6.71 12.42 -25.25
CA LYS A 60 -6.78 13.34 -26.40
C LYS A 60 -7.78 12.86 -27.44
N SER A 61 -7.72 11.56 -27.81
CA SER A 61 -8.64 10.97 -28.80
C SER A 61 -10.12 11.00 -28.40
N LYS A 62 -10.40 11.12 -27.10
CA LYS A 62 -11.76 11.15 -26.53
C LYS A 62 -12.21 12.55 -26.09
N GLY A 63 -11.39 13.59 -26.32
CA GLY A 63 -11.68 14.94 -25.87
C GLY A 63 -11.66 15.09 -24.34
N ILE A 64 -10.93 14.22 -23.64
CA ILE A 64 -10.72 14.28 -22.20
C ILE A 64 -9.41 15.03 -21.95
N ASN A 65 -9.35 15.82 -20.87
CA ASN A 65 -8.12 16.49 -20.45
C ASN A 65 -7.00 15.44 -20.22
N PRO A 66 -5.87 15.49 -20.96
CA PRO A 66 -4.80 14.52 -20.82
C PRO A 66 -4.19 14.48 -19.41
N ASN A 67 -4.13 15.62 -18.71
CA ASN A 67 -3.61 15.70 -17.35
C ASN A 67 -4.51 14.93 -16.38
N LEU A 68 -5.83 15.03 -16.53
CA LEU A 68 -6.77 14.27 -15.71
C LEU A 68 -6.58 12.76 -15.89
N ALA A 69 -6.36 12.30 -17.13
CA ALA A 69 -6.10 10.89 -17.38
C ALA A 69 -4.77 10.44 -16.77
N GLU A 70 -3.72 11.25 -16.91
CA GLU A 70 -2.43 10.98 -16.28
C GLU A 70 -2.53 10.89 -14.75
N ASP A 71 -3.25 11.80 -14.10
CA ASP A 71 -3.46 11.80 -12.64
C ASP A 71 -4.18 10.53 -12.18
N ILE A 72 -5.27 10.14 -12.88
CA ILE A 72 -6.02 8.92 -12.57
C ILE A 72 -5.12 7.69 -12.70
N PHE A 73 -4.37 7.57 -13.80
CA PHE A 73 -3.52 6.40 -14.02
C PHE A 73 -2.32 6.36 -13.08
N THR A 74 -1.76 7.51 -12.70
CA THR A 74 -0.71 7.62 -11.68
C THR A 74 -1.22 7.11 -10.34
N LEU A 75 -2.41 7.55 -9.90
CA LEU A 75 -3.04 7.05 -8.67
C LEU A 75 -3.28 5.54 -8.73
N LEU A 76 -3.78 5.03 -9.86
CA LEU A 76 -4.01 3.60 -10.04
C LEU A 76 -2.71 2.79 -10.01
N ILE A 77 -1.61 3.29 -10.58
CA ILE A 77 -0.29 2.66 -10.51
C ILE A 77 0.22 2.61 -9.07
N HIS A 78 0.21 3.76 -8.37
CA HIS A 78 0.67 3.84 -6.97
C HIS A 78 -0.15 2.92 -6.04
N SER A 79 -1.46 2.89 -6.22
CA SER A 79 -2.34 1.99 -5.46
C SER A 79 -1.99 0.52 -5.71
N SER A 80 -1.72 0.13 -6.96
CA SER A 80 -1.33 -1.25 -7.29
C SER A 80 0.01 -1.64 -6.70
N LEU A 81 1.03 -0.77 -6.77
CA LEU A 81 2.33 -1.03 -6.16
C LEU A 81 2.24 -1.18 -4.64
N THR A 82 1.43 -0.33 -3.99
CA THR A 82 1.19 -0.41 -2.54
C THR A 82 0.53 -1.74 -2.16
N HIS A 83 -0.44 -2.21 -2.97
CA HIS A 83 -1.09 -3.49 -2.74
C HIS A 83 -0.16 -4.69 -2.98
N GLN A 84 0.64 -4.65 -4.06
CA GLN A 84 1.63 -5.68 -4.34
C GLN A 84 2.71 -5.77 -3.27
N GLU A 85 3.13 -4.65 -2.69
CA GLU A 85 4.04 -4.63 -1.55
C GLU A 85 3.41 -5.34 -0.35
N GLN A 86 2.15 -5.01 0.00
CA GLN A 86 1.43 -5.68 1.08
C GLN A 86 1.26 -7.18 0.85
N GLU A 87 0.94 -7.60 -0.38
CA GLU A 87 0.84 -9.01 -0.75
C GLU A 87 2.20 -9.72 -0.70
N ARG A 88 3.28 -9.08 -1.18
CA ARG A 88 4.65 -9.65 -1.13
C ARG A 88 5.05 -9.89 0.31
N VAL A 89 4.87 -8.86 1.13
CA VAL A 89 5.09 -8.92 2.57
C VAL A 89 4.30 -10.10 3.13
N ALA A 90 2.97 -10.13 3.02
CA ALA A 90 2.17 -11.23 3.57
C ALA A 90 2.57 -12.65 3.10
N ALA A 91 3.08 -12.79 1.87
CA ALA A 91 3.52 -14.08 1.32
C ALA A 91 4.90 -14.55 1.82
N GLU A 92 5.75 -13.66 2.33
CA GLU A 92 7.12 -13.96 2.78
C GLU A 92 7.20 -14.37 4.26
N GLY A 93 6.06 -14.52 4.96
CA GLY A 93 5.95 -14.77 6.40
C GLY A 93 6.86 -15.90 6.93
N LYS A 94 8.05 -15.51 7.40
CA LYS A 94 9.04 -16.34 8.12
C LYS A 94 9.17 -15.94 9.59
N GLY A 95 8.13 -15.34 10.16
CA GLY A 95 8.18 -14.81 11.51
C GLY A 95 8.16 -15.84 12.62
N ASP A 96 7.91 -17.13 12.35
CA ASP A 96 7.99 -18.33 13.24
C ASP A 96 8.00 -18.10 14.77
N GLY A 97 7.13 -17.22 15.30
CA GLY A 97 7.08 -16.86 16.71
C GLY A 97 8.19 -15.91 17.23
N GLN A 98 9.07 -15.39 16.37
CA GLN A 98 10.10 -14.40 16.69
C GLN A 98 9.47 -13.09 17.21
N LYS A 99 10.17 -12.42 18.13
CA LYS A 99 9.72 -11.18 18.75
C LYS A 99 10.33 -9.97 18.04
N ALA A 100 9.49 -9.00 17.69
CA ALA A 100 9.93 -7.71 17.16
C ALA A 100 9.48 -6.55 18.05
N LEU A 101 10.39 -5.62 18.36
CA LEU A 101 10.05 -4.36 19.04
C LEU A 101 10.11 -3.19 18.05
N VAL A 102 9.04 -2.39 17.97
CA VAL A 102 9.01 -1.16 17.19
C VAL A 102 8.97 0.06 18.11
N ILE A 103 10.09 0.78 18.16
CA ILE A 103 10.24 2.05 18.88
C ILE A 103 9.72 3.18 18.00
N GLY A 104 8.80 4.01 18.49
CA GLY A 104 8.06 5.00 17.68
C GLY A 104 6.92 4.40 16.86
N GLY A 105 6.39 3.25 17.30
CA GLY A 105 5.39 2.46 16.57
C GLY A 105 4.04 3.15 16.33
N GLU A 106 3.71 4.24 17.02
CA GLU A 106 2.48 5.00 16.75
C GLU A 106 2.65 6.07 15.65
N GLY A 107 3.88 6.32 15.21
CA GLY A 107 4.20 7.18 14.06
C GLY A 107 3.76 6.58 12.72
N LYS A 108 3.77 7.37 11.63
CA LYS A 108 3.38 6.90 10.29
C LYS A 108 4.20 5.68 9.85
N MET A 109 5.53 5.79 9.91
CA MET A 109 6.43 4.69 9.57
C MET A 109 6.45 3.60 10.64
N GLY A 110 6.30 3.96 11.92
CA GLY A 110 6.16 2.99 13.01
C GLY A 110 4.98 2.06 12.82
N LYS A 111 3.80 2.60 12.49
CA LYS A 111 2.59 1.82 12.20
C LYS A 111 2.76 0.89 11.01
N TRP A 112 3.50 1.32 10.00
CA TRP A 112 3.84 0.48 8.87
C TRP A 112 4.67 -0.73 9.31
N PHE A 113 5.73 -0.53 10.11
CA PHE A 113 6.54 -1.63 10.64
C PHE A 113 5.76 -2.56 11.57
N VAL A 114 4.89 -2.02 12.42
CA VAL A 114 4.01 -2.83 13.28
C VAL A 114 3.13 -3.76 12.44
N ASN A 115 2.50 -3.23 11.39
CA ASN A 115 1.67 -4.02 10.50
C ASN A 115 2.49 -5.04 9.71
N PHE A 116 3.69 -4.65 9.26
CA PHE A 116 4.64 -5.52 8.58
C PHE A 116 5.00 -6.73 9.46
N PHE A 117 5.56 -6.54 10.65
CA PHE A 117 6.00 -7.64 11.51
C PHE A 117 4.84 -8.56 11.91
N ARG A 118 3.68 -8.00 12.24
CA ARG A 118 2.46 -8.80 12.53
C ARG A 118 2.04 -9.65 11.34
N SER A 119 2.06 -9.09 10.12
CA SER A 119 1.73 -9.84 8.92
C SER A 119 2.74 -10.95 8.59
N GLN A 120 3.99 -10.80 9.05
CA GLN A 120 5.05 -11.80 8.90
C GLN A 120 4.97 -12.93 9.94
N GLY A 121 4.09 -12.82 10.95
CA GLY A 121 3.99 -13.80 12.04
C GLY A 121 4.91 -13.53 13.23
N PHE A 122 5.50 -12.34 13.32
CA PHE A 122 6.26 -11.93 14.51
C PHE A 122 5.32 -11.54 15.65
N ILE A 123 5.69 -11.89 16.87
CA ILE A 123 5.10 -11.31 18.08
C ILE A 123 5.61 -9.87 18.20
N THR A 124 4.75 -8.90 17.86
CA THR A 124 5.16 -7.51 17.68
C THR A 124 4.76 -6.64 18.88
N TYR A 125 5.75 -5.99 19.47
CA TYR A 125 5.65 -5.07 20.60
C TYR A 125 5.91 -3.63 20.14
N ILE A 126 5.32 -2.67 20.85
CA ILE A 126 5.42 -1.24 20.52
C ILE A 126 5.99 -0.49 21.72
N ALA A 127 7.03 0.31 21.52
CA ALA A 127 7.51 1.28 22.50
C ALA A 127 7.27 2.70 21.95
N ASP A 128 6.24 3.39 22.42
CA ASP A 128 5.93 4.75 21.96
C ASP A 128 5.20 5.53 23.08
N PRO A 129 5.63 6.76 23.42
CA PRO A 129 4.96 7.60 24.42
C PRO A 129 3.50 7.92 24.09
N ARG A 130 3.08 7.77 22.83
CA ARG A 130 1.69 7.96 22.38
C ARG A 130 0.85 6.69 22.50
N SER A 131 1.49 5.55 22.78
CA SER A 131 0.82 4.25 22.90
C SER A 131 0.01 4.17 24.18
N LYS A 132 -1.15 3.52 24.11
CA LYS A 132 -1.93 3.17 25.32
C LYS A 132 -1.35 1.90 25.92
N THR A 133 -1.20 1.90 27.24
CA THR A 133 -0.68 0.76 28.01
C THR A 133 -1.56 -0.47 27.76
N ALA A 134 -0.94 -1.51 27.21
CA ALA A 134 -1.51 -2.83 26.96
C ALA A 134 -0.36 -3.84 27.06
N ASP A 135 -0.65 -5.13 27.19
CA ASP A 135 0.38 -6.17 27.45
C ASP A 135 1.49 -6.24 26.37
N SER A 136 1.27 -5.69 25.17
CA SER A 136 2.25 -5.61 24.08
C SER A 136 2.83 -4.21 23.85
N ASN A 137 2.51 -3.24 24.69
CA ASN A 137 2.78 -1.82 24.48
C ASN A 137 3.47 -1.20 25.69
N PHE A 138 4.63 -0.59 25.45
CA PHE A 138 5.46 0.09 26.43
C PHE A 138 5.47 1.60 26.15
N TYR A 139 5.58 2.39 27.22
CA TYR A 139 5.65 3.84 27.09
C TYR A 139 7.05 4.27 26.61
N THR A 140 8.09 3.62 27.12
CA THR A 140 9.47 3.81 26.67
C THR A 140 10.13 2.51 26.21
N PHE A 141 11.27 2.60 25.53
CA PHE A 141 12.00 1.41 25.10
C PHE A 141 12.77 0.76 26.24
N GLU A 142 13.13 1.52 27.27
CA GLU A 142 13.76 1.02 28.49
C GLU A 142 12.82 0.09 29.27
N GLU A 143 11.52 0.40 29.30
CA GLU A 143 10.48 -0.48 29.86
C GLU A 143 10.34 -1.78 29.06
N ALA A 144 10.47 -1.69 27.74
CA ALA A 144 10.37 -2.84 26.84
C ALA A 144 11.55 -3.81 26.96
N GLY A 145 12.71 -3.33 27.41
CA GLY A 145 13.96 -4.09 27.42
C GLY A 145 14.52 -4.34 26.01
N THR A 146 15.45 -5.30 25.89
CA THR A 146 16.17 -5.59 24.64
C THR A 146 16.07 -7.06 24.20
N ASP A 147 15.24 -7.87 24.86
CA ASP A 147 15.03 -9.29 24.53
C ASP A 147 14.08 -9.47 23.33
N TYR A 148 14.57 -9.10 22.14
CA TYR A 148 13.86 -9.21 20.87
C TYR A 148 14.80 -9.66 19.77
N ASP A 149 14.28 -10.45 18.83
CA ASP A 149 15.04 -10.90 17.66
C ASP A 149 15.31 -9.74 16.70
N VAL A 150 14.40 -8.76 16.65
CA VAL A 150 14.53 -7.55 15.83
C VAL A 150 14.02 -6.33 16.62
N ILE A 151 14.83 -5.26 16.64
CA ILE A 151 14.42 -3.96 17.17
C ILE A 151 14.49 -2.93 16.04
N VAL A 152 13.36 -2.27 15.77
CA VAL A 152 13.26 -1.20 14.76
C VAL A 152 12.99 0.13 15.45
N VAL A 153 13.79 1.14 15.11
CA VAL A 153 13.60 2.51 15.56
C VAL A 153 13.01 3.33 14.41
N ALA A 154 11.74 3.72 14.55
CA ALA A 154 11.01 4.51 13.57
C ALA A 154 10.85 5.95 14.09
N THR A 155 11.77 6.83 13.70
CA THR A 155 11.67 8.26 14.01
C THR A 155 10.88 9.01 12.93
N PRO A 156 10.08 10.02 13.29
CA PRO A 156 9.55 10.96 12.31
C PRO A 156 10.68 11.61 11.50
N ILE A 157 10.43 11.93 10.24
CA ILE A 157 11.30 12.83 9.48
C ILE A 157 11.26 14.19 10.17
N ALA A 158 12.43 14.76 10.46
CA ALA A 158 12.52 16.11 11.01
C ALA A 158 11.83 17.09 10.05
N GLU A 159 10.90 17.90 10.57
CA GLU A 159 10.42 19.06 9.84
C GLU A 159 11.61 20.01 9.67
N SER A 160 12.06 20.18 8.42
CA SER A 160 13.05 21.18 8.01
C SER A 160 12.40 22.53 7.80
#